data_AF-A0A3T1D5S1-F1
#
_entry.id   AF-A0A3T1D5S1-F1
#
_cell.length_a   1.000
_cell.length_b   1.000
_cell.length_c   1.000
_cell.angle_alpha   90.00
_cell.angle_beta   90.00
_cell.angle_gamma   90.00
#
_symmetry.space_group_name_H-M   'P 1'
#
loop_
_entity.id
_entity.type
_entity.pdbx_description
1 polymer ?
#
loop_
_entity_poly.entity_id
_entity_poly.type
_entity_poly.pdbx_seq_one_letter_code
_entity_poly.pdbx_strand_id
1 'polypeptide(L)'
;MAIPAHEIDEYLRVLARKINAQFSNMKDASALFDDYYEGIESENLKQIFPLFHAIFNNSFAFINQKLSPGYGGHFNADPSRELIDVIEACQKLQANLKKSLAAFELDQNYMDLIVRCSSFLSKSGGSTIPADFPMIELIEHRAIFNIMNVVEVKSSPGKEAFQTRLTGGGSYAQVFKYKDPHYNRWFALKRAKADLSTKELQRFKNEYEITRKLNSPYIIEAYNYNNEKNEYTLEYANGGTLADYIRDNNTKLVMKDRLKLIGQLFSAFIYIHEKEILHRDISYHNILIHHFDKTWIVLKISDFGLVKIPESSLTSMDSSVKGSLNDPDLTKVGFANYEVRHEIYALAQVVNFILCGRKHGNGIYSKNQNVKKFLLKGLAADIDERFVSVQEMARAFQYVKNGILMDRGEDSEERPTTGTTVTVSPFLKSKGAIVEWNASMQDKNAELPLVLSGQKAMLYMGRNNPNGMKFLVVFDGEEAAVSLPINETSDYGLLEDVEIGKISIQAMTTDLNGDGNSEIVIVASDGIIKGGVWVFSYTKIRNKEKVNPFRQELFEQTQGKVSIVNNKITIPYGSQGLYNEYLYTANGVYIRHN
;
A
#
# COMPACT_ATOMS: atom_id res chain seq x y z
N MET A 1 21.71 29.25 24.61
CA MET A 1 21.54 27.83 25.01
C MET A 1 20.19 27.40 24.47
N ALA A 2 20.09 26.22 23.86
CA ALA A 2 18.79 25.71 23.41
C ALA A 2 17.90 25.46 24.64
N ILE A 3 16.62 25.81 24.54
CA ILE A 3 15.65 25.66 25.63
C ILE A 3 15.32 24.17 25.80
N PRO A 4 15.25 23.63 27.02
CA PRO A 4 14.82 22.25 27.25
C PRO A 4 13.42 21.99 26.67
N ALA A 5 13.19 20.79 26.10
CA ALA A 5 11.94 20.47 25.42
C ALA A 5 10.66 20.74 26.23
N HIS A 6 10.71 20.56 27.55
CA HIS A 6 9.56 20.78 28.45
C HIS A 6 9.26 22.26 28.73
N GLU A 7 10.17 23.17 28.43
CA GLU A 7 10.00 24.63 28.63
C GLU A 7 9.57 25.37 27.36
N ILE A 8 9.54 24.67 26.21
CA ILE A 8 9.29 25.28 24.89
C ILE A 8 7.90 25.90 24.80
N ASP A 9 6.86 25.20 25.29
CA ASP A 9 5.50 25.72 25.22
C ASP A 9 5.31 26.99 26.07
N GLU A 10 5.89 27.02 27.28
CA GLU A 10 5.89 28.21 28.13
C GLU A 10 6.63 29.37 27.47
N TYR A 11 7.82 29.10 26.93
CA TYR A 11 8.60 30.10 26.19
C TYR A 11 7.81 30.69 25.03
N LEU A 12 7.20 29.84 24.20
CA LEU A 12 6.39 30.27 23.05
C LEU A 12 5.18 31.09 23.49
N ARG A 13 4.53 30.71 24.60
CA ARG A 13 3.37 31.44 25.14
C ARG A 13 3.74 32.84 25.64
N VAL A 14 4.83 32.96 26.39
CA VAL A 14 5.34 34.27 26.87
C VAL A 14 5.76 35.14 25.69
N LEU A 15 6.44 34.55 24.71
CA LEU A 15 6.90 35.26 23.52
C LEU A 15 5.74 35.75 22.66
N ALA A 16 4.74 34.90 22.39
CA ALA A 16 3.56 35.27 21.63
C ALA A 16 2.83 36.47 22.27
N ARG A 17 2.66 36.47 23.60
CA ARG A 17 2.08 37.62 24.33
C ARG A 17 2.91 38.89 24.15
N LYS A 18 4.23 38.80 24.28
CA LYS A 18 5.13 39.95 24.14
C LYS A 18 5.09 40.53 22.73
N ILE A 19 5.18 39.68 21.71
CA ILE A 19 5.15 40.08 20.30
C ILE A 19 3.79 40.70 19.95
N ASN A 20 2.68 40.07 20.34
CA ASN A 20 1.33 40.58 20.08
C ASN A 20 1.06 41.94 20.76
N ALA A 21 1.67 42.18 21.93
CA ALA A 21 1.59 43.48 22.60
C ALA A 21 2.45 44.54 21.91
N GLN A 22 3.64 44.15 21.41
CA GLN A 22 4.58 45.05 20.75
C GLN A 22 4.10 45.50 19.36
N PHE A 23 3.50 44.58 18.58
CA PHE A 23 3.07 44.83 17.19
C PHE A 23 1.55 44.78 17.04
N SER A 24 0.81 45.31 18.03
CA SER A 24 -0.65 45.27 18.01
C SER A 24 -1.27 46.01 16.82
N ASN A 25 -0.56 46.98 16.25
CA ASN A 25 -0.92 47.72 15.04
C ASN A 25 -0.89 46.88 13.76
N MET A 26 -0.23 45.71 13.77
CA MET A 26 -0.07 44.84 12.61
C MET A 26 -1.06 43.67 12.56
N LYS A 27 -1.99 43.58 13.51
CA LYS A 27 -2.97 42.47 13.61
C LYS A 27 -3.85 42.31 12.37
N ASP A 28 -4.34 43.40 11.81
CA ASP A 28 -5.23 43.33 10.64
C ASP A 28 -4.44 42.91 9.39
N ALA A 29 -3.18 43.35 9.28
CA ALA A 29 -2.29 42.94 8.20
C ALA A 29 -1.84 41.48 8.34
N SER A 30 -1.67 40.98 9.57
CA SER A 30 -1.27 39.58 9.81
C SER A 30 -2.35 38.58 9.44
N ALA A 31 -3.63 38.94 9.59
CA ALA A 31 -4.75 38.07 9.27
C ALA A 31 -4.78 37.60 7.80
N LEU A 32 -4.15 38.36 6.90
CA LEU A 32 -4.00 37.99 5.49
C LEU A 32 -3.12 36.75 5.27
N PHE A 33 -2.34 36.36 6.28
CA PHE A 33 -1.39 35.25 6.18
C PHE A 33 -1.77 34.04 7.05
N ASP A 34 -2.84 34.11 7.84
CA ASP A 34 -3.22 33.05 8.80
C ASP A 34 -3.39 31.69 8.11
N ASP A 35 -4.05 31.65 6.96
CA ASP A 35 -4.29 30.43 6.17
C ASP A 35 -2.99 29.72 5.76
N TYR A 36 -1.89 30.45 5.57
CA TYR A 36 -0.60 29.85 5.19
C TYR A 36 0.08 29.11 6.36
N TYR A 37 -0.39 29.30 7.58
CA TYR A 37 0.19 28.71 8.79
C TYR A 37 -0.79 27.82 9.56
N GLU A 38 -2.01 27.57 9.05
CA GLU A 38 -3.05 26.75 9.70
C GLU A 38 -2.57 25.33 10.03
N GLY A 39 -1.70 24.76 9.18
CA GLY A 39 -1.13 23.42 9.34
C GLY A 39 -0.10 23.26 10.46
N ILE A 40 0.25 24.32 11.21
CA ILE A 40 1.23 24.27 12.30
C ILE A 40 0.56 23.81 13.60
N GLU A 41 1.11 22.80 14.28
CA GLU A 41 0.53 22.28 15.52
C GLU A 41 0.57 23.28 16.69
N SER A 42 1.61 24.12 16.78
CA SER A 42 1.76 25.08 17.87
C SER A 42 0.87 26.31 17.68
N GLU A 43 -0.14 26.46 18.54
CA GLU A 43 -1.03 27.64 18.56
C GLU A 43 -0.31 28.97 18.83
N ASN A 44 0.85 28.93 19.50
CA ASN A 44 1.67 30.12 19.70
C ASN A 44 2.44 30.50 18.42
N LEU A 45 2.94 29.52 17.66
CA LEU A 45 3.60 29.79 16.37
C LEU A 45 2.61 30.24 15.30
N LYS A 46 1.38 29.70 15.31
CA LYS A 46 0.26 30.18 14.49
C LYS A 46 -0.07 31.65 14.72
N GLN A 47 0.26 32.22 15.89
CA GLN A 47 0.11 33.65 16.14
C GLN A 47 1.36 34.45 15.74
N ILE A 48 2.55 33.88 15.91
CA ILE A 48 3.82 34.60 15.69
C ILE A 48 4.15 34.70 14.20
N PHE A 49 3.99 33.61 13.43
CA PHE A 49 4.43 33.55 12.03
C PHE A 49 3.66 34.46 11.08
N PRO A 50 2.31 34.52 11.08
CA PRO A 50 1.58 35.47 10.24
C PRO A 50 1.94 36.93 10.56
N LEU A 51 2.13 37.23 11.85
CA LEU A 51 2.50 38.56 12.32
C LEU A 51 3.89 38.98 11.85
N PHE A 52 4.89 38.10 11.98
CA PHE A 52 6.22 38.34 11.45
C PHE A 52 6.22 38.48 9.92
N HIS A 53 5.44 37.65 9.22
CA HIS A 53 5.28 37.72 7.77
C HIS A 53 4.74 39.08 7.34
N ALA A 54 3.68 39.58 7.98
CA ALA A 54 3.14 40.90 7.70
C ALA A 54 4.15 42.02 7.96
N ILE A 55 4.89 41.98 9.06
CA ILE A 55 5.90 43.00 9.39
C ILE A 55 7.02 43.02 8.35
N PHE A 56 7.52 41.84 7.92
CA PHE A 56 8.52 41.76 6.85
C PHE A 56 7.99 42.34 5.54
N ASN A 57 6.80 41.94 5.11
CA ASN A 57 6.20 42.43 3.86
C ASN A 57 5.98 43.95 3.89
N ASN A 58 5.43 44.49 4.99
CA ASN A 58 5.21 45.92 5.13
C ASN A 58 6.55 46.70 5.12
N SER A 59 7.57 46.19 5.79
CA SER A 59 8.89 46.83 5.83
C SER A 59 9.56 46.82 4.44
N PHE A 60 9.49 45.70 3.73
CA PHE A 60 10.05 45.56 2.39
C PHE A 60 9.27 46.36 1.34
N ALA A 61 7.94 46.42 1.45
CA ALA A 61 7.11 47.29 0.63
C ALA A 61 7.48 48.78 0.82
N PHE A 62 7.75 49.19 2.06
CA PHE A 62 8.20 50.55 2.36
C PHE A 62 9.58 50.83 1.75
N ILE A 63 10.52 49.88 1.83
CA ILE A 63 11.83 50.01 1.18
C ILE A 63 11.67 50.18 -0.34
N ASN A 64 10.83 49.37 -1.00
CA ASN A 64 10.50 49.50 -2.42
C ASN A 64 9.94 50.89 -2.77
N GLN A 65 9.07 51.45 -1.91
CA GLN A 65 8.55 52.80 -2.10
C GLN A 65 9.66 53.86 -2.05
N LYS A 66 10.62 53.72 -1.14
CA LYS A 66 11.75 54.66 -1.01
C LYS A 66 12.80 54.53 -2.11
N LEU A 67 12.91 53.36 -2.73
CA LEU A 67 13.72 53.13 -3.93
C LEU A 67 13.08 53.70 -5.19
N SER A 68 11.79 54.01 -5.18
CA SER A 68 11.10 54.61 -6.32
C SER A 68 11.56 56.05 -6.57
N PRO A 69 11.67 56.48 -7.85
CA PRO A 69 12.13 57.83 -8.20
C PRO A 69 11.34 58.93 -7.47
N GLY A 70 12.05 59.84 -6.79
CA GLY A 70 11.45 61.02 -6.14
C GLY A 70 11.12 60.88 -4.65
N TYR A 71 11.29 59.70 -4.03
CA TYR A 71 10.89 59.45 -2.62
C TYR A 71 12.05 59.48 -1.59
N GLY A 72 13.30 59.60 -2.07
CA GLY A 72 14.52 59.66 -1.27
C GLY A 72 14.88 58.31 -0.66
N GLY A 73 16.14 57.86 -0.81
CA GLY A 73 16.63 56.55 -0.35
C GLY A 73 16.82 56.42 1.16
N HIS A 74 15.93 57.00 1.98
CA HIS A 74 16.00 56.94 3.43
C HIS A 74 14.80 56.20 4.01
N PHE A 75 15.07 55.14 4.75
CA PHE A 75 14.11 54.38 5.53
C PHE A 75 13.85 55.08 6.85
N ASN A 76 12.58 55.38 7.15
CA ASN A 76 12.21 56.20 8.31
C ASN A 76 12.59 55.53 9.64
N ALA A 77 12.79 56.35 10.69
CA ALA A 77 13.29 55.88 11.98
C ALA A 77 12.40 54.85 12.69
N ASP A 78 11.07 54.96 12.58
CA ASP A 78 10.15 54.03 13.26
C ASP A 78 10.07 52.67 12.53
N PRO A 79 9.80 52.61 11.21
CA PRO A 79 9.85 51.36 10.46
C PRO A 79 11.23 50.67 10.51
N SER A 80 12.31 51.45 10.57
CA SER A 80 13.67 50.93 10.74
C SER A 80 13.84 50.18 12.06
N ARG A 81 13.34 50.76 13.17
CA ARG A 81 13.39 50.12 14.48
C ARG A 81 12.51 48.87 14.53
N GLU A 82 11.32 48.94 13.96
CA GLU A 82 10.38 47.82 13.87
C GLU A 82 10.97 46.63 13.10
N LEU A 83 11.62 46.88 11.96
CA LEU A 83 12.29 45.82 11.18
C LEU A 83 13.47 45.20 11.97
N ILE A 84 14.24 46.01 12.70
CA ILE A 84 15.33 45.49 13.55
C ILE A 84 14.76 44.58 14.64
N ASP A 85 13.69 45.01 15.31
CA ASP A 85 13.09 44.27 16.42
C ASP A 85 12.53 42.91 15.96
N VAL A 86 11.86 42.85 14.81
CA VAL A 86 11.34 41.58 14.26
C VAL A 86 12.47 40.64 13.81
N ILE A 87 13.54 41.18 13.21
CA ILE A 87 14.72 40.38 12.82
C ILE A 87 15.35 39.76 14.08
N GLU A 88 15.59 40.55 15.11
CA GLU A 88 16.18 40.06 16.37
C GLU A 88 15.28 39.01 17.04
N ALA A 89 13.96 39.22 17.04
CA ALA A 89 13.00 38.28 17.62
C ALA A 89 12.96 36.95 16.84
N CYS A 90 12.93 37.01 15.50
CA CYS A 90 12.97 35.85 14.62
C CYS A 90 14.25 35.03 14.82
N GLN A 91 15.42 35.67 14.86
CA GLN A 91 16.71 34.99 15.07
C GLN A 91 16.79 34.33 16.45
N LYS A 92 16.32 35.00 17.51
CA LYS A 92 16.25 34.42 18.86
C LYS A 92 15.31 33.21 18.90
N LEU A 93 14.15 33.31 18.25
CA LEU A 93 13.18 32.23 18.12
C LEU A 93 13.80 31.02 17.41
N GLN A 94 14.43 31.23 16.26
CA GLN A 94 15.09 30.17 15.48
C GLN A 94 16.22 29.49 16.28
N ALA A 95 17.04 30.27 16.99
CA ALA A 95 18.13 29.73 17.82
C ALA A 95 17.62 28.87 18.98
N ASN A 96 16.52 29.27 19.61
CA ASN A 96 15.92 28.56 20.75
C ASN A 96 15.18 27.29 20.33
N LEU A 97 14.57 27.28 19.14
CA LEU A 97 13.81 26.13 18.63
C LEU A 97 14.64 25.14 17.80
N LYS A 98 15.89 25.46 17.45
CA LYS A 98 16.76 24.69 16.52
C LYS A 98 16.85 23.18 16.78
N LYS A 99 16.66 22.74 18.04
CA LYS A 99 16.75 21.32 18.45
C LYS A 99 15.40 20.76 18.93
N SER A 100 14.29 21.34 18.49
CA SER A 100 12.95 20.96 18.91
C SER A 100 12.08 20.56 17.73
N LEU A 101 10.95 19.92 18.00
CA LEU A 101 9.92 19.64 17.00
C LEU A 101 9.30 20.91 16.39
N ALA A 102 9.49 22.05 17.05
CA ALA A 102 9.09 23.37 16.58
C ALA A 102 10.22 24.09 15.80
N ALA A 103 11.31 23.40 15.46
CA ALA A 103 12.37 23.97 14.63
C ALA A 103 11.80 24.39 13.27
N PHE A 104 12.27 25.52 12.74
CA PHE A 104 11.79 26.06 11.49
C PHE A 104 12.91 26.72 10.70
N GLU A 105 12.67 26.88 9.41
CA GLU A 105 13.49 27.65 8.48
C GLU A 105 12.66 28.78 7.86
N LEU A 106 13.35 29.86 7.49
CA LEU A 106 12.77 30.97 6.74
C LEU A 106 13.09 30.79 5.26
N ASP A 107 12.20 31.21 4.37
CA ASP A 107 12.41 31.24 2.93
C ASP A 107 13.76 31.90 2.61
N GLN A 108 14.52 31.25 1.73
CA GLN A 108 15.91 31.63 1.46
C GLN A 108 16.02 33.07 0.95
N ASN A 109 15.08 33.54 0.13
CA ASN A 109 15.09 34.90 -0.39
C ASN A 109 14.91 35.91 0.75
N TYR A 110 14.01 35.63 1.69
CA TYR A 110 13.78 36.48 2.86
C TYR A 110 14.97 36.44 3.82
N MET A 111 15.64 35.31 3.99
CA MET A 111 16.90 35.24 4.75
C MET A 111 17.97 36.15 4.14
N ASP A 112 18.18 36.06 2.83
CA ASP A 112 19.19 36.86 2.13
C ASP A 112 18.87 38.37 2.21
N LEU A 113 17.58 38.73 2.10
CA LEU A 113 17.11 40.11 2.27
C LEU A 113 17.33 40.62 3.68
N ILE A 114 17.05 39.83 4.71
CA ILE A 114 17.31 40.20 6.12
C ILE A 114 18.80 40.48 6.34
N VAL A 115 19.69 39.63 5.79
CA VAL A 115 21.14 39.82 5.89
C VAL A 115 21.57 41.12 5.21
N ARG A 116 21.06 41.40 4.00
CA ARG A 116 21.34 42.65 3.29
C ARG A 116 20.82 43.87 4.04
N CYS A 117 19.59 43.82 4.55
CA CYS A 117 19.00 44.91 5.33
C CYS A 117 19.80 45.19 6.60
N SER A 118 20.23 44.14 7.30
CA SER A 118 21.01 44.25 8.54
C SER A 118 22.34 45.01 8.36
N SER A 119 22.84 45.15 7.13
CA SER A 119 24.08 45.90 6.85
C SER A 119 23.92 47.42 6.92
N PHE A 120 22.70 47.95 6.75
CA PHE A 120 22.44 49.39 6.72
C PHE A 120 21.39 49.88 7.73
N LEU A 121 20.67 48.96 8.40
CA LEU A 121 19.67 49.31 9.41
C LEU A 121 20.28 49.97 10.66
N SER A 122 19.67 51.06 11.12
CA SER A 122 20.05 51.84 12.29
C SER A 122 18.91 51.99 13.29
N LYS A 123 19.24 51.91 14.57
CA LYS A 123 18.31 52.15 15.69
C LYS A 123 18.02 53.64 15.93
N SER A 124 18.81 54.55 15.35
CA SER A 124 18.69 56.00 15.54
C SER A 124 18.79 56.77 14.22
N GLY A 125 17.86 57.70 13.98
CA GLY A 125 17.91 58.60 12.83
C GLY A 125 17.39 58.02 11.50
N GLY A 126 16.81 56.82 11.50
CA GLY A 126 16.45 56.10 10.27
C GLY A 126 17.67 55.50 9.59
N SER A 127 17.44 54.87 8.43
CA SER A 127 18.45 54.06 7.75
C SER A 127 18.60 54.49 6.29
N THR A 128 19.83 54.78 5.88
CA THR A 128 20.11 55.11 4.48
C THR A 128 20.16 53.82 3.67
N ILE A 129 19.24 53.68 2.72
CA ILE A 129 19.16 52.52 1.84
C ILE A 129 20.27 52.66 0.79
N PRO A 130 21.08 51.63 0.54
CA PRO A 130 22.09 51.64 -0.51
C PRO A 130 21.49 51.97 -1.89
N ALA A 131 22.20 52.77 -2.69
CA ALA A 131 21.70 53.23 -3.99
C ALA A 131 21.53 52.08 -5.01
N ASP A 132 22.26 50.99 -4.83
CA ASP A 132 22.23 49.77 -5.63
C ASP A 132 21.34 48.66 -5.02
N PHE A 133 20.57 48.98 -3.97
CA PHE A 133 19.69 48.01 -3.34
C PHE A 133 18.59 47.57 -4.32
N PRO A 134 18.42 46.26 -4.58
CA PRO A 134 17.48 45.79 -5.58
C PRO A 134 16.03 45.97 -5.11
N MET A 135 15.10 46.11 -6.06
CA MET A 135 13.67 46.00 -5.76
C MET A 135 13.39 44.61 -5.16
N ILE A 136 12.65 44.61 -4.07
CA ILE A 136 12.31 43.41 -3.31
C ILE A 136 11.04 42.80 -3.89
N GLU A 137 11.09 41.53 -4.28
CA GLU A 137 9.90 40.75 -4.59
C GLU A 137 9.25 40.26 -3.30
N LEU A 138 8.00 40.66 -3.07
CA LEU A 138 7.26 40.29 -1.87
C LEU A 138 6.59 38.93 -2.06
N ILE A 139 6.71 38.08 -1.04
CA ILE A 139 6.00 36.81 -0.97
C ILE A 139 4.66 37.05 -0.26
N GLU A 140 3.60 37.19 -1.05
CA GLU A 140 2.24 37.44 -0.54
C GLU A 140 1.34 36.20 -0.55
N HIS A 141 1.70 35.17 -1.33
CA HIS A 141 0.81 34.05 -1.68
C HIS A 141 1.26 32.68 -1.16
N ARG A 142 2.23 32.63 -0.25
CA ARG A 142 2.75 31.39 0.38
C ARG A 142 3.45 31.70 1.70
N ALA A 143 3.58 30.71 2.57
CA ALA A 143 4.33 30.82 3.81
C ALA A 143 5.81 31.17 3.57
N ILE A 144 6.38 31.99 4.44
CA ILE A 144 7.83 32.26 4.49
C ILE A 144 8.51 31.48 5.62
N PHE A 145 7.77 30.95 6.60
CA PHE A 145 8.29 30.08 7.66
C PHE A 145 7.85 28.63 7.44
N ASN A 146 8.79 27.69 7.44
CA ASN A 146 8.53 26.27 7.26
C ASN A 146 9.03 25.46 8.46
N ILE A 147 8.17 24.63 9.06
CA ILE A 147 8.57 23.71 10.14
C ILE A 147 9.50 22.63 9.57
N MET A 148 10.66 22.44 10.20
CA MET A 148 11.55 21.34 9.88
C MET A 148 10.99 20.07 10.55
N ASN A 149 10.40 19.18 9.75
CA ASN A 149 9.96 17.86 10.22
C ASN A 149 11.18 17.00 10.61
N VAL A 150 11.69 17.17 11.83
CA VAL A 150 12.81 16.38 12.36
C VAL A 150 12.27 15.28 13.27
N VAL A 151 12.46 14.03 12.84
CA VAL A 151 12.30 12.86 13.71
C VAL A 151 13.67 12.54 14.32
N GLU A 152 13.86 12.78 15.62
CA GLU A 152 15.02 12.25 16.35
C GLU A 152 14.79 10.76 16.67
N VAL A 153 15.24 9.88 15.77
CA VAL A 153 15.39 8.46 16.13
C VAL A 153 16.68 8.33 16.92
N LYS A 154 16.59 8.02 18.22
CA LYS A 154 17.75 7.61 19.02
C LYS A 154 18.28 6.29 18.46
N SER A 155 19.19 6.34 17.50
CA SER A 155 20.04 5.20 17.18
C SER A 155 21.06 5.08 18.33
N SER A 156 21.05 3.96 19.06
CA SER A 156 22.08 3.70 20.07
C SER A 156 23.46 3.91 19.43
N PRO A 157 24.32 4.83 19.90
CA PRO A 157 25.61 5.12 19.28
C PRO A 157 26.68 4.04 19.57
N GLY A 158 26.27 2.79 19.80
CA GLY A 158 27.15 1.68 20.13
C GLY A 158 27.03 0.53 19.12
N LYS A 159 28.13 -0.21 18.94
CA LYS A 159 28.09 -1.53 18.30
C LYS A 159 27.26 -2.46 19.19
N GLU A 160 25.97 -2.58 18.91
CA GLU A 160 25.12 -3.56 19.54
C GLU A 160 25.45 -4.95 18.96
N ALA A 161 25.80 -5.88 19.83
CA ALA A 161 26.09 -7.26 19.45
C ALA A 161 24.88 -8.13 19.78
N PHE A 162 24.30 -8.75 18.77
CA PHE A 162 23.21 -9.71 18.94
C PHE A 162 23.75 -11.13 18.90
N GLN A 163 23.26 -11.99 19.79
CA GLN A 163 23.56 -13.42 19.70
C GLN A 163 22.83 -13.99 18.48
N THR A 164 23.59 -14.54 17.54
CA THR A 164 23.05 -15.14 16.32
C THR A 164 23.02 -16.66 16.44
N ARG A 165 22.03 -17.29 15.79
CA ARG A 165 21.96 -18.75 15.64
C ARG A 165 21.92 -19.12 14.18
N LEU A 166 22.83 -19.98 13.75
CA LEU A 166 22.81 -20.54 12.39
C LEU A 166 21.48 -21.27 12.15
N THR A 167 20.78 -20.87 11.09
CA THR A 167 19.46 -21.39 10.73
C THR A 167 19.51 -22.14 9.40
N GLY A 168 20.43 -21.78 8.50
CA GLY A 168 20.65 -22.48 7.24
C GLY A 168 21.90 -22.00 6.52
N GLY A 169 22.18 -22.58 5.36
CA GLY A 169 23.28 -22.16 4.49
C GLY A 169 23.10 -22.70 3.08
N GLY A 170 23.47 -21.89 2.10
CA GLY A 170 23.50 -22.25 0.69
C GLY A 170 24.92 -22.34 0.15
N SER A 171 25.04 -22.39 -1.18
CA SER A 171 26.34 -22.44 -1.87
C SER A 171 27.19 -21.20 -1.57
N TYR A 172 26.57 -20.02 -1.50
CA TYR A 172 27.29 -18.73 -1.43
C TYR A 172 27.18 -18.00 -0.09
N ALA A 173 26.24 -18.39 0.78
CA ALA A 173 25.94 -17.65 2.01
C ALA A 173 25.51 -18.54 3.17
N GLN A 174 25.66 -18.03 4.39
CA GLN A 174 25.10 -18.59 5.61
C GLN A 174 23.98 -17.68 6.11
N VAL A 175 22.90 -18.28 6.62
CA VAL A 175 21.75 -17.56 7.17
C VAL A 175 21.67 -17.81 8.66
N PHE A 176 21.73 -16.72 9.42
CA PHE A 176 21.55 -16.71 10.86
C PHE A 176 20.22 -16.07 11.21
N LYS A 177 19.71 -16.35 12.40
CA LYS A 177 18.62 -15.57 12.99
C LYS A 177 19.09 -14.90 14.26
N TYR A 178 18.53 -13.73 14.54
CA TYR A 178 18.74 -13.00 15.79
C TYR A 178 17.44 -12.29 16.17
N LYS A 179 17.30 -12.00 17.47
CA LYS A 179 16.17 -11.22 17.98
C LYS A 179 16.67 -9.82 18.26
N ASP A 180 16.07 -8.84 17.60
CA ASP A 180 16.32 -7.43 17.88
C ASP A 180 15.53 -7.06 19.16
N PRO A 181 16.20 -6.54 20.20
CA PRO A 181 15.56 -6.19 21.46
C PRO A 181 14.75 -4.90 21.39
N HIS A 182 15.08 -3.97 20.49
CA HIS A 182 14.35 -2.70 20.31
C HIS A 182 12.98 -2.95 19.69
N TYR A 183 12.95 -3.76 18.62
CA TYR A 183 11.70 -4.14 17.97
C TYR A 183 11.01 -5.33 18.64
N ASN A 184 11.71 -6.04 19.53
CA ASN A 184 11.30 -7.32 20.10
C ASN A 184 10.89 -8.34 19.01
N ARG A 185 11.56 -8.30 17.84
CA ARG A 185 11.23 -9.09 16.64
C ARG A 185 12.43 -9.92 16.19
N TRP A 186 12.13 -11.04 15.53
CA TRP A 186 13.15 -11.88 14.91
C TRP A 186 13.50 -11.37 13.52
N PHE A 187 14.79 -11.40 13.21
CA PHE A 187 15.34 -11.07 11.90
C PHE A 187 16.25 -12.20 11.42
N ALA A 188 16.36 -12.31 10.09
CA ALA A 188 17.36 -13.14 9.44
C ALA A 188 18.57 -12.28 9.04
N LEU A 189 19.77 -12.83 9.17
CA LEU A 189 21.02 -12.21 8.72
C LEU A 189 21.66 -13.16 7.71
N LYS A 190 21.70 -12.76 6.44
CA LYS A 190 22.36 -13.52 5.37
C LYS A 190 23.76 -12.95 5.18
N ARG A 191 24.78 -13.81 5.31
CA ARG A 191 26.21 -13.45 5.26
C ARG A 191 26.91 -14.24 4.15
N ALA A 192 27.64 -13.55 3.29
CA ALA A 192 28.47 -14.17 2.27
C ALA A 192 29.58 -15.05 2.89
N LYS A 193 29.91 -16.18 2.25
CA LYS A 193 31.07 -16.97 2.67
C LYS A 193 32.38 -16.22 2.37
N ALA A 194 33.43 -16.53 3.12
CA ALA A 194 34.71 -15.81 3.03
C ALA A 194 35.49 -16.10 1.73
N ASP A 195 35.19 -17.20 1.04
CA ASP A 195 35.90 -17.74 -0.12
C ASP A 195 35.24 -17.38 -1.46
N LEU A 196 34.27 -16.45 -1.48
CA LEU A 196 33.63 -16.00 -2.71
C LEU A 196 34.57 -15.20 -3.61
N SER A 197 34.49 -15.46 -4.91
CA SER A 197 35.10 -14.59 -5.93
C SER A 197 34.42 -13.22 -5.98
N THR A 198 35.11 -12.23 -6.55
CA THR A 198 34.56 -10.87 -6.76
C THR A 198 33.22 -10.89 -7.51
N LYS A 199 33.07 -11.81 -8.48
CA LYS A 199 31.83 -11.96 -9.26
C LYS A 199 30.69 -12.53 -8.43
N GLU A 200 30.95 -13.50 -7.57
CA GLU A 200 29.95 -14.07 -6.66
C GLU A 200 29.56 -13.10 -5.57
N LEU A 201 30.51 -12.31 -5.06
CA LEU A 201 30.21 -11.26 -4.10
C LEU A 201 29.37 -10.13 -4.72
N GLN A 202 29.64 -9.75 -5.97
CA GLN A 202 28.80 -8.81 -6.69
C GLN A 202 27.38 -9.35 -6.90
N ARG A 203 27.22 -10.65 -7.17
CA ARG A 203 25.90 -11.29 -7.23
C ARG A 203 25.16 -11.25 -5.90
N PHE A 204 25.86 -11.55 -4.81
CA PHE A 204 25.31 -11.46 -3.46
C PHE A 204 24.81 -10.04 -3.13
N LYS A 205 25.58 -9.01 -3.52
CA LYS A 205 25.15 -7.62 -3.36
C LYS A 205 23.97 -7.27 -4.28
N ASN A 206 23.96 -7.74 -5.52
CA ASN A 206 22.85 -7.53 -6.46
C ASN A 206 21.55 -8.17 -5.94
N GLU A 207 21.62 -9.35 -5.33
CA GLU A 207 20.47 -10.00 -4.69
C GLU A 207 19.82 -9.08 -3.66
N TYR A 208 20.62 -8.49 -2.77
CA TYR A 208 20.15 -7.50 -1.79
C TYR A 208 19.52 -6.28 -2.47
N GLU A 209 20.19 -5.71 -3.48
CA GLU A 209 19.72 -4.51 -4.19
C GLU A 209 18.39 -4.72 -4.93
N ILE A 210 18.15 -5.93 -5.42
CA ILE A 210 16.86 -6.30 -6.02
C ILE A 210 15.81 -6.49 -4.93
N THR A 211 16.13 -7.30 -3.92
CA THR A 211 15.18 -7.65 -2.86
C THR A 211 14.68 -6.41 -2.12
N ARG A 212 15.55 -5.44 -1.80
CA ARG A 212 15.14 -4.21 -1.09
C ARG A 212 14.19 -3.31 -1.88
N LYS A 213 14.10 -3.46 -3.21
CA LYS A 213 13.20 -2.68 -4.08
C LYS A 213 11.82 -3.33 -4.21
N LEU A 214 11.66 -4.56 -3.72
CA LEU A 214 10.41 -5.29 -3.72
C LEU A 214 9.65 -4.97 -2.43
N ASN A 215 8.35 -4.74 -2.56
CA ASN A 215 7.44 -4.40 -1.49
C ASN A 215 6.12 -5.15 -1.76
N SER A 216 6.02 -6.36 -1.23
CA SER A 216 4.85 -7.22 -1.38
C SER A 216 4.74 -8.10 -0.13
N PRO A 217 3.53 -8.35 0.39
CA PRO A 217 3.35 -9.22 1.55
C PRO A 217 3.83 -10.65 1.31
N TYR A 218 3.98 -11.06 0.03
CA TYR A 218 4.40 -12.41 -0.36
C TYR A 218 5.87 -12.51 -0.77
N ILE A 219 6.68 -11.50 -0.48
CA ILE A 219 8.13 -11.47 -0.74
C ILE A 219 8.84 -11.14 0.56
N ILE A 220 9.98 -11.77 0.83
CA ILE A 220 10.83 -11.43 1.97
C ILE A 220 11.38 -10.01 1.80
N GLU A 221 11.23 -9.19 2.84
CA GLU A 221 11.80 -7.86 2.87
C GLU A 221 13.30 -7.90 3.20
N ALA A 222 14.07 -7.01 2.56
CA ALA A 222 15.46 -6.75 2.89
C ALA A 222 15.62 -5.36 3.52
N TYR A 223 16.41 -5.26 4.59
CA TYR A 223 16.52 -4.05 5.40
C TYR A 223 17.84 -3.31 5.17
N ASN A 224 18.93 -3.75 5.81
CA ASN A 224 20.22 -3.06 5.79
C ASN A 224 21.35 -3.98 5.33
N TYR A 225 22.29 -3.43 4.54
CA TYR A 225 23.48 -4.12 4.06
C TYR A 225 24.75 -3.55 4.69
N ASN A 226 25.60 -4.45 5.20
CA ASN A 226 26.91 -4.14 5.76
C ASN A 226 28.00 -4.51 4.75
N ASN A 227 28.63 -3.49 4.15
CA ASN A 227 29.71 -3.69 3.17
C ASN A 227 31.00 -4.26 3.77
N GLU A 228 31.30 -3.99 5.04
CA GLU A 228 32.54 -4.50 5.68
C GLU A 228 32.48 -6.01 5.89
N LYS A 229 31.30 -6.51 6.27
CA LYS A 229 31.09 -7.93 6.59
C LYS A 229 30.42 -8.74 5.47
N ASN A 230 30.02 -8.07 4.39
CA ASN A 230 29.23 -8.65 3.30
C ASN A 230 28.03 -9.45 3.83
N GLU A 231 27.19 -8.77 4.61
CA GLU A 231 25.99 -9.35 5.19
C GLU A 231 24.83 -8.35 5.11
N TYR A 232 23.61 -8.86 5.04
CA TYR A 232 22.41 -8.03 5.12
C TYR A 232 21.31 -8.66 5.95
N THR A 233 20.47 -7.80 6.52
CA THR A 233 19.34 -8.18 7.36
C THR A 233 18.09 -8.34 6.49
N LEU A 234 17.30 -9.38 6.79
CA LEU A 234 16.09 -9.79 6.10
C LEU A 234 14.95 -9.99 7.12
N GLU A 235 13.72 -9.94 6.63
CA GLU A 235 12.56 -10.47 7.34
C GLU A 235 12.78 -11.93 7.73
N TYR A 236 12.40 -12.31 8.95
CA TYR A 236 12.46 -13.69 9.40
C TYR A 236 11.14 -14.42 9.15
N ALA A 237 11.15 -15.42 8.25
CA ALA A 237 10.06 -16.38 8.10
C ALA A 237 10.19 -17.52 9.13
N ASN A 238 9.27 -17.56 10.10
CA ASN A 238 9.33 -18.46 11.25
C ASN A 238 8.80 -19.89 10.99
N GLY A 239 8.21 -20.15 9.82
CA GLY A 239 7.63 -21.45 9.42
C GLY A 239 8.55 -22.33 8.57
N GLY A 240 9.80 -21.92 8.34
CA GLY A 240 10.76 -22.65 7.51
C GLY A 240 10.43 -22.56 6.02
N THR A 241 10.95 -23.51 5.23
CA THR A 241 10.69 -23.57 3.79
C THR A 241 9.35 -24.22 3.48
N LEU A 242 8.81 -24.01 2.28
CA LEU A 242 7.62 -24.71 1.79
C LEU A 242 7.84 -26.24 1.80
N ALA A 243 9.07 -26.68 1.50
CA ALA A 243 9.44 -28.09 1.59
C ALA A 243 9.31 -28.64 3.02
N ASP A 244 9.79 -27.91 4.02
CA ASP A 244 9.67 -28.27 5.44
C ASP A 244 8.20 -28.27 5.86
N TYR A 245 7.49 -27.19 5.54
CA TYR A 245 6.09 -27.02 5.91
C TYR A 245 5.21 -28.14 5.37
N ILE A 246 5.34 -28.49 4.08
CA ILE A 246 4.59 -29.58 3.48
C ILE A 246 5.02 -30.92 4.08
N ARG A 247 6.32 -31.19 4.26
CA ARG A 247 6.80 -32.43 4.91
C ARG A 247 6.13 -32.64 6.27
N ASP A 248 6.07 -31.59 7.08
CA ASP A 248 5.65 -31.68 8.47
C ASP A 248 4.12 -31.64 8.63
N ASN A 249 3.39 -31.04 7.66
CA ASN A 249 1.95 -30.82 7.76
C ASN A 249 1.11 -31.53 6.69
N ASN A 250 1.70 -32.30 5.77
CA ASN A 250 0.99 -32.80 4.59
C ASN A 250 -0.34 -33.51 4.91
N THR A 251 -0.37 -34.32 5.96
CA THR A 251 -1.56 -35.09 6.37
C THR A 251 -2.65 -34.24 7.00
N LYS A 252 -2.29 -33.08 7.58
CA LYS A 252 -3.19 -32.14 8.26
C LYS A 252 -3.64 -31.00 7.35
N LEU A 253 -2.89 -30.73 6.27
CA LEU A 253 -3.14 -29.61 5.38
C LEU A 253 -4.36 -29.86 4.50
N VAL A 254 -5.47 -29.24 4.88
CA VAL A 254 -6.75 -29.29 4.15
C VAL A 254 -6.63 -28.60 2.78
N MET A 255 -7.51 -28.97 1.85
CA MET A 255 -7.41 -28.50 0.47
C MET A 255 -7.56 -26.98 0.38
N LYS A 256 -8.47 -26.38 1.17
CA LYS A 256 -8.65 -24.93 1.23
C LYS A 256 -7.35 -24.17 1.50
N ASP A 257 -6.50 -24.66 2.39
CA ASP A 257 -5.23 -24.00 2.72
C ASP A 257 -4.17 -24.21 1.65
N ARG A 258 -4.17 -25.36 0.95
CA ARG A 258 -3.34 -25.57 -0.25
C ARG A 258 -3.68 -24.56 -1.35
N LEU A 259 -4.97 -24.35 -1.59
CA LEU A 259 -5.45 -23.39 -2.59
C LEU A 259 -5.09 -21.95 -2.22
N LYS A 260 -5.13 -21.59 -0.92
CA LYS A 260 -4.65 -20.29 -0.45
C LYS A 260 -3.15 -20.11 -0.72
N LEU A 261 -2.31 -21.10 -0.41
CA LEU A 261 -0.87 -21.03 -0.68
C LEU A 261 -0.59 -20.84 -2.19
N ILE A 262 -1.34 -21.52 -3.05
CA ILE A 262 -1.21 -21.35 -4.50
C ILE A 262 -1.64 -19.95 -4.97
N GLY A 263 -2.71 -19.40 -4.38
CA GLY A 263 -3.12 -18.02 -4.64
C GLY A 263 -2.03 -17.02 -4.27
N GLN A 264 -1.45 -17.14 -3.07
CA GLN A 264 -0.34 -16.29 -2.61
C GLN A 264 0.90 -16.42 -3.51
N LEU A 265 1.21 -17.64 -3.95
CA LEU A 265 2.30 -17.91 -4.90
C LEU A 265 2.07 -17.12 -6.20
N PHE A 266 0.88 -17.18 -6.79
CA PHE A 266 0.60 -16.44 -8.01
C PHE A 266 0.65 -14.92 -7.80
N SER A 267 0.10 -14.40 -6.71
CA SER A 267 0.19 -12.97 -6.38
C SER A 267 1.65 -12.50 -6.28
N ALA A 268 2.55 -13.31 -5.71
CA ALA A 268 3.97 -12.98 -5.63
C ALA A 268 4.62 -12.88 -7.01
N PHE A 269 4.41 -13.87 -7.89
CA PHE A 269 5.04 -13.90 -9.21
C PHE A 269 4.43 -12.92 -10.21
N ILE A 270 3.12 -12.64 -10.12
CA ILE A 270 2.50 -11.54 -10.87
C ILE A 270 3.19 -10.22 -10.52
N TYR A 271 3.35 -9.92 -9.23
CA TYR A 271 4.01 -8.70 -8.76
C TYR A 271 5.48 -8.60 -9.24
N ILE A 272 6.23 -9.70 -9.17
CA ILE A 272 7.63 -9.74 -9.62
C ILE A 272 7.71 -9.48 -11.14
N HIS A 273 6.81 -10.09 -11.92
CA HIS A 273 6.78 -9.94 -13.39
C HIS A 273 6.33 -8.56 -13.85
N GLU A 274 5.41 -7.92 -13.13
CA GLU A 274 5.02 -6.52 -13.39
C GLU A 274 6.18 -5.53 -13.20
N LYS A 275 7.21 -5.93 -12.45
CA LYS A 275 8.47 -5.18 -12.32
C LYS A 275 9.55 -5.64 -13.30
N GLU A 276 9.19 -6.44 -14.30
CA GLU A 276 10.10 -6.97 -15.32
C GLU A 276 11.25 -7.82 -14.73
N ILE A 277 11.02 -8.42 -13.57
CA ILE A 277 11.99 -9.28 -12.89
C ILE A 277 11.63 -10.74 -13.16
N LEU A 278 12.64 -11.55 -13.47
CA LEU A 278 12.52 -13.01 -13.51
C LEU A 278 13.32 -13.59 -12.35
N HIS A 279 12.70 -14.39 -11.50
CA HIS A 279 13.31 -14.99 -10.31
C HIS A 279 14.42 -15.98 -10.66
N ARG A 280 14.20 -16.83 -11.67
CA ARG A 280 15.17 -17.78 -12.25
C ARG A 280 15.65 -18.93 -11.36
N ASP A 281 15.47 -18.84 -10.04
CA ASP A 281 15.75 -19.94 -9.09
C ASP A 281 14.51 -20.37 -8.29
N ILE A 282 13.41 -20.66 -8.98
CA ILE A 282 12.19 -21.12 -8.32
C ILE A 282 12.41 -22.53 -7.75
N SER A 283 12.33 -22.66 -6.43
CA SER A 283 12.48 -23.96 -5.75
C SER A 283 11.64 -24.02 -4.47
N TYR A 284 11.37 -25.23 -3.97
CA TYR A 284 10.63 -25.42 -2.71
C TYR A 284 11.38 -24.87 -1.48
N HIS A 285 12.69 -24.60 -1.61
CA HIS A 285 13.54 -24.10 -0.53
C HIS A 285 13.65 -22.58 -0.53
N ASN A 286 13.41 -21.94 -1.69
CA ASN A 286 13.38 -20.48 -1.85
C ASN A 286 11.99 -19.89 -1.63
N ILE A 287 10.99 -20.74 -1.38
CA ILE A 287 9.66 -20.35 -0.93
C ILE A 287 9.60 -20.62 0.58
N LEU A 288 9.39 -19.58 1.36
CA LEU A 288 9.33 -19.63 2.82
C LEU A 288 7.91 -19.50 3.33
N ILE A 289 7.69 -19.90 4.58
CA ILE A 289 6.41 -19.80 5.28
C ILE A 289 6.57 -18.92 6.51
N HIS A 290 5.66 -17.96 6.66
CA HIS A 290 5.54 -17.13 7.85
C HIS A 290 4.18 -17.37 8.54
N HIS A 291 4.24 -17.62 9.84
CA HIS A 291 3.09 -17.73 10.73
C HIS A 291 2.97 -16.43 11.51
N PHE A 292 1.92 -15.64 11.24
CA PHE A 292 1.59 -14.47 12.05
C PHE A 292 0.97 -14.89 13.38
N ASP A 293 0.11 -15.92 13.36
CA ASP A 293 -0.52 -16.57 14.51
C ASP A 293 -0.67 -18.09 14.24
N LYS A 294 -1.34 -18.85 15.12
CA LYS A 294 -1.52 -20.30 14.95
C LYS A 294 -2.23 -20.71 13.65
N THR A 295 -3.05 -19.83 13.08
CA THR A 295 -3.95 -20.16 11.97
C THR A 295 -3.60 -19.44 10.66
N TRP A 296 -2.93 -18.29 10.72
CA TRP A 296 -2.66 -17.50 9.52
C TRP A 296 -1.26 -17.75 8.98
N ILE A 297 -1.22 -18.25 7.75
CA ILE A 297 -0.01 -18.69 7.05
C ILE A 297 0.16 -17.85 5.79
N VAL A 298 1.35 -17.28 5.65
CA VAL A 298 1.74 -16.44 4.52
C VAL A 298 2.99 -17.02 3.87
N LEU A 299 2.91 -17.25 2.58
CA LEU A 299 4.01 -17.64 1.72
C LEU A 299 4.87 -16.42 1.39
N LYS A 300 6.19 -16.58 1.47
CA LYS A 300 7.18 -15.53 1.22
C LYS A 300 8.22 -16.02 0.22
N ILE A 301 8.30 -15.39 -0.95
CA ILE A 301 9.35 -15.66 -1.95
C ILE A 301 10.67 -15.04 -1.47
N SER A 302 11.76 -15.77 -1.62
CA SER A 302 13.10 -15.39 -1.18
C SER A 302 14.16 -15.83 -2.20
N ASP A 303 15.39 -15.32 -2.03
CA ASP A 303 16.57 -15.69 -2.82
C ASP A 303 16.51 -15.29 -4.31
N PHE A 304 16.70 -14.00 -4.55
CA PHE A 304 16.75 -13.38 -5.88
C PHE A 304 18.15 -13.45 -6.54
N GLY A 305 18.99 -14.43 -6.13
CA GLY A 305 20.41 -14.47 -6.46
C GLY A 305 20.75 -14.70 -7.94
N LEU A 306 19.79 -15.16 -8.75
CA LEU A 306 19.94 -15.40 -10.20
C LEU A 306 19.14 -14.42 -11.06
N VAL A 307 18.54 -13.39 -10.48
CA VAL A 307 17.70 -12.44 -11.21
C VAL A 307 18.48 -11.74 -12.33
N LYS A 308 17.84 -11.63 -13.50
CA LYS A 308 18.30 -10.76 -14.59
C LYS A 308 17.42 -9.52 -14.62
N ILE A 309 18.06 -8.35 -14.55
CA ILE A 309 17.47 -7.07 -14.93
C ILE A 309 17.79 -6.89 -16.43
N PRO A 310 16.86 -6.41 -17.29
CA PRO A 310 17.07 -6.25 -18.74
C PRO A 310 18.41 -5.60 -19.13
N GLU A 311 18.94 -4.71 -18.29
CA GLU A 311 20.15 -3.90 -18.52
C GLU A 311 21.45 -4.50 -17.95
N SER A 312 21.42 -5.67 -17.30
CA SER A 312 22.59 -6.25 -16.58
C SER A 312 23.25 -7.42 -17.32
N SER A 313 24.56 -7.34 -17.56
CA SER A 313 25.37 -8.32 -18.33
C SER A 313 26.05 -9.41 -17.48
N LEU A 314 25.73 -9.53 -16.19
CA LEU A 314 26.49 -10.34 -15.21
C LEU A 314 25.99 -11.79 -14.98
N THR A 315 25.19 -12.36 -15.88
CA THR A 315 24.80 -13.79 -15.84
C THR A 315 25.82 -14.65 -16.57
N SER A 316 26.52 -15.55 -15.87
CA SER A 316 27.31 -16.62 -16.51
C SER A 316 26.43 -17.83 -16.77
N MET A 317 26.73 -18.55 -17.86
CA MET A 317 25.88 -19.54 -18.50
C MET A 317 25.95 -20.96 -17.89
N ASP A 318 26.74 -21.20 -16.83
CA ASP A 318 27.03 -22.55 -16.32
C ASP A 318 26.78 -22.73 -14.81
N SER A 319 25.53 -22.65 -14.37
CA SER A 319 25.19 -23.21 -13.06
C SER A 319 23.85 -23.91 -13.10
N SER A 320 23.86 -25.21 -13.37
CA SER A 320 22.78 -26.10 -12.97
C SER A 320 22.72 -26.11 -11.44
N VAL A 321 21.92 -25.22 -10.86
CA VAL A 321 21.73 -25.17 -9.41
C VAL A 321 21.02 -26.45 -8.98
N LYS A 322 21.76 -27.29 -8.26
CA LYS A 322 21.32 -28.58 -7.73
C LYS A 322 20.11 -28.33 -6.81
N GLY A 323 18.89 -28.66 -7.27
CA GLY A 323 17.65 -28.50 -6.51
C GLY A 323 16.67 -27.43 -7.03
N SER A 324 17.06 -26.66 -8.06
CA SER A 324 16.17 -25.72 -8.75
C SER A 324 15.18 -26.46 -9.67
N LEU A 325 13.95 -25.96 -9.80
CA LEU A 325 12.89 -26.57 -10.63
C LEU A 325 12.96 -26.12 -12.09
N ASN A 326 14.19 -25.96 -12.60
CA ASN A 326 14.45 -25.43 -13.92
C ASN A 326 13.78 -26.26 -15.01
N ASP A 327 13.31 -25.56 -16.03
CA ASP A 327 12.77 -26.16 -17.24
C ASP A 327 13.85 -26.97 -17.98
N PRO A 328 13.60 -28.25 -18.31
CA PRO A 328 14.48 -29.04 -19.14
C PRO A 328 14.86 -28.39 -20.48
N ASP A 329 14.00 -27.54 -21.05
CA ASP A 329 14.29 -26.86 -22.31
C ASP A 329 15.53 -25.94 -22.24
N LEU A 330 15.84 -25.39 -21.06
CA LEU A 330 17.03 -24.55 -20.83
C LEU A 330 18.34 -25.29 -21.08
N THR A 331 18.34 -26.63 -21.06
CA THR A 331 19.51 -27.44 -21.47
C THR A 331 19.79 -27.37 -22.97
N LYS A 332 18.78 -27.05 -23.78
CA LYS A 332 18.86 -26.91 -25.23
C LYS A 332 19.04 -25.46 -25.66
N VAL A 333 18.20 -24.55 -25.14
CA VAL A 333 18.20 -23.14 -25.56
C VAL A 333 19.17 -22.27 -24.77
N GLY A 334 19.67 -22.77 -23.62
CA GLY A 334 20.60 -22.07 -22.76
C GLY A 334 19.92 -21.03 -21.84
N PHE A 335 20.53 -20.81 -20.67
CA PHE A 335 20.02 -19.93 -19.62
C PHE A 335 19.94 -18.43 -20.02
N ALA A 336 20.59 -18.04 -21.11
CA ALA A 336 20.53 -16.68 -21.65
C ALA A 336 19.13 -16.34 -22.20
N ASN A 337 18.42 -17.34 -22.72
CA ASN A 337 17.09 -17.25 -23.31
C ASN A 337 15.97 -17.50 -22.29
N TYR A 338 16.28 -17.46 -21.00
CA TYR A 338 15.31 -17.65 -19.93
C TYR A 338 14.25 -16.54 -19.94
N GLU A 339 12.99 -16.94 -20.01
CA GLU A 339 11.78 -16.11 -20.10
C GLU A 339 10.66 -16.63 -19.19
N VAL A 340 9.55 -15.88 -19.10
CA VAL A 340 8.39 -16.17 -18.24
C VAL A 340 7.86 -17.60 -18.39
N ARG A 341 7.85 -18.17 -19.59
CA ARG A 341 7.36 -19.53 -19.85
C ARG A 341 8.23 -20.63 -19.21
N HIS A 342 9.48 -20.36 -18.90
CA HIS A 342 10.34 -21.24 -18.10
C HIS A 342 9.98 -21.17 -16.61
N GLU A 343 9.58 -19.99 -16.10
CA GLU A 343 9.06 -19.85 -14.73
C GLU A 343 7.72 -20.53 -14.57
N ILE A 344 6.86 -20.47 -15.59
CA ILE A 344 5.56 -21.16 -15.61
C ILE A 344 5.73 -22.67 -15.42
N TYR A 345 6.75 -23.27 -16.04
CA TYR A 345 7.09 -24.68 -15.80
C TYR A 345 7.46 -24.94 -14.34
N ALA A 346 8.36 -24.14 -13.77
CA ALA A 346 8.76 -24.28 -12.36
C ALA A 346 7.59 -24.04 -11.40
N LEU A 347 6.73 -23.05 -11.66
CA LEU A 347 5.52 -22.76 -10.89
C LEU A 347 4.52 -23.91 -10.97
N ALA A 348 4.33 -24.52 -12.14
CA ALA A 348 3.46 -25.69 -12.28
C ALA A 348 3.96 -26.88 -11.42
N GLN A 349 5.28 -27.05 -11.30
CA GLN A 349 5.86 -28.03 -10.37
C GLN A 349 5.61 -27.68 -8.90
N VAL A 350 5.66 -26.40 -8.53
CA VAL A 350 5.33 -25.93 -7.17
C VAL A 350 3.85 -26.14 -6.87
N VAL A 351 2.95 -25.80 -7.79
CA VAL A 351 1.50 -26.03 -7.64
C VAL A 351 1.23 -27.53 -7.47
N ASN A 352 1.81 -28.38 -8.31
CA ASN A 352 1.68 -29.84 -8.16
C ASN A 352 2.20 -30.33 -6.79
N PHE A 353 3.33 -29.79 -6.33
CA PHE A 353 3.89 -30.12 -5.01
C PHE A 353 2.95 -29.72 -3.87
N ILE A 354 2.37 -28.52 -3.93
CA ILE A 354 1.39 -28.04 -2.94
C ILE A 354 0.13 -28.90 -2.94
N LEU A 355 -0.34 -29.38 -4.10
CA LEU A 355 -1.56 -30.20 -4.18
C LEU A 355 -1.36 -31.66 -3.76
N CYS A 356 -0.22 -32.26 -4.12
CA CYS A 356 0.07 -33.67 -3.85
C CYS A 356 0.81 -33.91 -2.53
N GLY A 357 1.58 -32.92 -2.08
CA GLY A 357 2.49 -33.05 -0.95
C GLY A 357 3.65 -34.02 -1.16
N ARG A 358 3.99 -34.32 -2.42
CA ARG A 358 5.07 -35.24 -2.82
C ARG A 358 5.96 -34.55 -3.85
N LYS A 359 7.28 -34.67 -3.66
CA LYS A 359 8.29 -34.14 -4.62
C LYS A 359 8.17 -34.86 -5.98
N HIS A 360 8.69 -34.21 -7.02
CA HIS A 360 8.69 -34.66 -8.42
C HIS A 360 9.06 -36.15 -8.56
N GLY A 361 8.39 -36.87 -9.48
CA GLY A 361 8.64 -38.28 -9.80
C GLY A 361 7.56 -39.29 -9.35
N ASN A 362 6.65 -38.90 -8.43
CA ASN A 362 5.63 -39.80 -7.86
C ASN A 362 4.19 -39.54 -8.36
N GLY A 363 4.03 -38.83 -9.48
CA GLY A 363 2.74 -38.60 -10.16
C GLY A 363 2.29 -37.13 -10.16
N ILE A 364 1.52 -36.78 -11.19
CA ILE A 364 0.79 -35.51 -11.31
C ILE A 364 -0.51 -35.62 -10.51
N TYR A 365 -0.96 -34.54 -9.88
CA TYR A 365 -2.28 -34.51 -9.24
C TYR A 365 -3.35 -34.93 -10.25
N SER A 366 -3.91 -36.13 -10.06
CA SER A 366 -4.80 -36.77 -11.01
C SER A 366 -6.22 -36.96 -10.49
N LYS A 367 -6.50 -36.57 -9.24
CA LYS A 367 -7.82 -36.74 -8.62
C LYS A 367 -8.93 -35.94 -9.32
N ASN A 368 -8.58 -34.82 -9.96
CA ASN A 368 -9.48 -34.00 -10.77
C ASN A 368 -8.87 -33.81 -12.16
N GLN A 369 -9.65 -34.11 -13.21
CA GLN A 369 -9.15 -34.06 -14.60
C GLN A 369 -8.81 -32.64 -15.07
N ASN A 370 -9.54 -31.62 -14.59
CA ASN A 370 -9.27 -30.23 -14.95
C ASN A 370 -7.97 -29.74 -14.32
N VAL A 371 -7.68 -30.14 -13.08
CA VAL A 371 -6.38 -29.91 -12.44
C VAL A 371 -5.26 -30.58 -13.20
N LYS A 372 -5.45 -31.84 -13.60
CA LYS A 372 -4.45 -32.56 -14.38
C LYS A 372 -4.16 -31.85 -15.71
N LYS A 373 -5.20 -31.42 -16.44
CA LYS A 373 -5.04 -30.64 -17.68
C LYS A 373 -4.31 -29.32 -17.47
N PHE A 374 -4.67 -28.59 -16.41
CA PHE A 374 -4.00 -27.35 -16.02
C PHE A 374 -2.50 -27.55 -15.77
N LEU A 375 -2.16 -28.57 -14.96
CA LEU A 375 -0.77 -28.90 -14.65
C LEU A 375 -0.01 -29.35 -15.90
N LEU A 376 -0.63 -30.19 -16.74
CA LEU A 376 -0.02 -30.64 -18.00
C LEU A 376 0.25 -29.48 -18.97
N LYS A 377 -0.64 -28.48 -19.04
CA LYS A 377 -0.40 -27.27 -19.85
C LYS A 377 0.82 -26.50 -19.34
N GLY A 378 0.93 -26.28 -18.02
CA GLY A 378 2.10 -25.60 -17.43
C GLY A 378 3.41 -26.39 -17.57
N LEU A 379 3.32 -27.74 -17.57
CA LEU A 379 4.45 -28.66 -17.68
C LEU A 379 4.72 -29.14 -19.13
N ALA A 380 4.09 -28.52 -20.13
CA ALA A 380 4.21 -28.95 -21.52
C ALA A 380 5.67 -28.93 -21.99
N ALA A 381 6.08 -29.93 -22.78
CA ALA A 381 7.44 -30.01 -23.31
C ALA A 381 7.69 -28.92 -24.37
N ASP A 382 6.66 -28.61 -25.17
CA ASP A 382 6.66 -27.45 -26.04
C ASP A 382 6.34 -26.19 -25.21
N ILE A 383 7.21 -25.19 -25.29
CA ILE A 383 7.08 -23.94 -24.55
C ILE A 383 5.89 -23.12 -25.03
N ASP A 384 5.51 -23.20 -26.31
CA ASP A 384 4.41 -22.46 -26.90
C ASP A 384 3.03 -23.04 -26.53
N GLU A 385 2.98 -24.27 -26.04
CA GLU A 385 1.76 -24.88 -25.49
C GLU A 385 1.46 -24.41 -24.06
N ARG A 386 2.43 -23.77 -23.38
CA ARG A 386 2.28 -23.31 -21.99
C ARG A 386 1.43 -22.05 -21.90
N PHE A 387 1.11 -21.65 -20.66
CA PHE A 387 0.56 -20.32 -20.42
C PHE A 387 1.57 -19.25 -20.88
N VAL A 388 1.10 -18.14 -21.42
CA VAL A 388 1.96 -17.05 -21.91
C VAL A 388 2.45 -16.17 -20.76
N SER A 389 1.68 -16.09 -19.67
CA SER A 389 2.00 -15.29 -18.49
C SER A 389 1.52 -15.95 -17.20
N VAL A 390 2.07 -15.51 -16.05
CA VAL A 390 1.60 -15.98 -14.74
C VAL A 390 0.16 -15.49 -14.47
N GLN A 391 -0.22 -14.32 -14.99
CA GLN A 391 -1.60 -13.83 -14.92
C GLN A 391 -2.57 -14.77 -15.65
N GLU A 392 -2.22 -15.26 -16.85
CA GLU A 392 -3.04 -16.26 -17.57
C GLU A 392 -3.12 -17.56 -16.77
N MET A 393 -1.99 -18.04 -16.25
CA MET A 393 -1.93 -19.24 -15.41
C MET A 393 -2.80 -19.10 -14.15
N ALA A 394 -2.77 -17.94 -13.48
CA ALA A 394 -3.57 -17.67 -12.29
C ALA A 394 -5.07 -17.67 -12.60
N ARG A 395 -5.50 -17.02 -13.69
CA ARG A 395 -6.90 -17.05 -14.15
C ARG A 395 -7.35 -18.48 -14.46
N ALA A 396 -6.53 -19.23 -15.20
CA ALA A 396 -6.82 -20.63 -15.50
C ALA A 396 -6.94 -21.47 -14.23
N PHE A 397 -6.13 -21.20 -13.20
CA PHE A 397 -6.24 -21.89 -11.92
C PHE A 397 -7.54 -21.57 -11.18
N GLN A 398 -8.08 -20.36 -11.25
CA GLN A 398 -9.36 -20.02 -10.59
C GLN A 398 -10.52 -20.88 -11.09
N TYR A 399 -10.61 -21.12 -12.41
CA TYR A 399 -11.63 -22.02 -12.97
C TYR A 399 -11.53 -23.45 -12.45
N VAL A 400 -10.31 -23.91 -12.22
CA VAL A 400 -10.05 -25.27 -11.73
C VAL A 400 -10.25 -25.38 -10.22
N LYS A 401 -9.88 -24.33 -9.47
CA LYS A 401 -10.08 -24.20 -8.02
C LYS A 401 -11.54 -24.47 -7.64
N ASN A 402 -12.48 -23.89 -8.38
CA ASN A 402 -13.92 -24.09 -8.15
C ASN A 402 -14.30 -25.58 -8.33
N GLY A 403 -13.75 -26.26 -9.34
CA GLY A 403 -13.97 -27.70 -9.52
C GLY A 403 -13.38 -28.57 -8.41
N ILE A 404 -12.24 -28.19 -7.82
CA ILE A 404 -11.63 -28.94 -6.70
C ILE A 404 -12.51 -28.88 -5.45
N LEU A 405 -13.12 -27.72 -5.18
CA LEU A 405 -13.98 -27.53 -4.02
C LEU A 405 -15.29 -28.32 -4.16
N MET A 406 -15.82 -28.45 -5.38
CA MET A 406 -17.06 -29.19 -5.66
C MET A 406 -16.87 -30.73 -5.63
N ASP A 407 -15.72 -31.25 -6.09
CA ASP A 407 -15.46 -32.71 -6.19
C ASP A 407 -15.31 -33.43 -4.85
N ARG A 408 -15.06 -32.73 -3.75
CA ARG A 408 -14.64 -33.35 -2.48
C ARG A 408 -15.72 -33.61 -1.46
N GLY A 409 -16.95 -33.15 -1.66
CA GLY A 409 -18.03 -33.38 -0.68
C GLY A 409 -17.59 -33.10 0.75
N GLU A 410 -16.76 -32.07 0.97
CA GLU A 410 -16.53 -31.55 2.31
C GLU A 410 -17.86 -30.90 2.69
N ASP A 411 -18.59 -31.56 3.58
CA ASP A 411 -19.95 -31.25 4.04
C ASP A 411 -20.32 -29.78 3.88
N SER A 412 -20.97 -29.47 2.74
CA SER A 412 -22.06 -28.51 2.74
C SER A 412 -23.19 -29.18 3.53
N GLU A 413 -23.29 -28.90 4.83
CA GLU A 413 -24.57 -28.99 5.49
C GLU A 413 -25.50 -27.99 4.79
N GLU A 414 -26.19 -28.48 3.76
CA GLU A 414 -27.57 -28.16 3.37
C GLU A 414 -27.84 -28.81 2.01
N ARG A 415 -28.54 -29.95 2.05
CA ARG A 415 -28.98 -30.69 0.85
C ARG A 415 -30.00 -29.87 0.06
N PRO A 416 -29.88 -29.76 -1.28
CA PRO A 416 -31.03 -29.51 -2.15
C PRO A 416 -31.65 -30.84 -2.56
N THR A 417 -32.91 -31.05 -2.21
CA THR A 417 -33.73 -32.15 -2.73
C THR A 417 -34.14 -31.90 -4.18
N THR A 418 -33.73 -32.84 -5.03
CA THR A 418 -34.42 -33.38 -6.22
C THR A 418 -34.79 -32.45 -7.38
N GLY A 419 -34.12 -32.68 -8.51
CA GLY A 419 -34.78 -32.88 -9.80
C GLY A 419 -34.52 -31.80 -10.87
N THR A 420 -33.56 -32.05 -11.77
CA THR A 420 -33.75 -32.22 -13.23
C THR A 420 -32.38 -32.11 -13.93
N THR A 421 -32.03 -33.16 -14.66
CA THR A 421 -30.83 -33.28 -15.50
C THR A 421 -30.88 -32.30 -16.68
N VAL A 422 -29.82 -31.53 -16.94
CA VAL A 422 -29.60 -30.94 -18.27
C VAL A 422 -28.16 -31.19 -18.72
N THR A 423 -28.09 -31.96 -19.79
CA THR A 423 -26.92 -32.31 -20.61
C THR A 423 -26.31 -31.05 -21.24
N VAL A 424 -24.97 -30.94 -21.25
CA VAL A 424 -24.28 -30.01 -22.16
C VAL A 424 -23.26 -30.79 -22.98
N SER A 425 -23.54 -30.84 -24.29
CA SER A 425 -22.63 -31.27 -25.35
C SER A 425 -22.38 -30.05 -26.28
N PRO A 426 -21.48 -30.11 -27.27
CA PRO A 426 -20.33 -29.22 -27.37
C PRO A 426 -20.51 -28.12 -28.44
N PHE A 427 -19.59 -27.15 -28.40
CA PHE A 427 -19.37 -26.07 -29.37
C PHE A 427 -20.34 -24.87 -29.32
N LEU A 428 -19.82 -23.76 -28.79
CA LEU A 428 -19.92 -22.45 -29.44
C LEU A 428 -18.68 -21.62 -29.08
N LYS A 429 -17.78 -21.48 -30.06
CA LYS A 429 -16.90 -20.34 -30.19
C LYS A 429 -17.79 -19.13 -30.50
N SER A 430 -18.03 -18.26 -29.54
CA SER A 430 -18.30 -16.85 -29.80
C SER A 430 -18.00 -16.04 -28.55
N LYS A 431 -17.32 -14.89 -28.77
CA LYS A 431 -17.15 -13.81 -27.80
C LYS A 431 -18.44 -13.55 -27.01
N GLY A 432 -18.30 -13.21 -25.72
CA GLY A 432 -19.28 -12.46 -24.93
C GLY A 432 -20.70 -13.02 -24.88
N ALA A 433 -21.07 -13.64 -23.76
CA ALA A 433 -22.47 -13.71 -23.35
C ALA A 433 -22.56 -13.94 -21.83
N ILE A 434 -22.64 -12.84 -21.08
CA ILE A 434 -23.45 -12.86 -19.85
C ILE A 434 -24.89 -12.93 -20.32
N VAL A 435 -25.65 -13.90 -19.80
CA VAL A 435 -27.08 -14.03 -20.09
C VAL A 435 -27.86 -13.08 -19.18
N GLU A 436 -28.73 -12.27 -19.80
CA GLU A 436 -29.58 -11.23 -19.21
C GLU A 436 -30.53 -11.70 -18.09
N TRP A 437 -30.90 -10.75 -17.20
CA TRP A 437 -32.18 -10.77 -16.47
C TRP A 437 -33.29 -10.22 -17.38
N ASN A 438 -34.34 -11.00 -17.66
CA ASN A 438 -35.47 -10.54 -18.47
C ASN A 438 -36.80 -11.13 -17.97
N ALA A 439 -37.73 -10.25 -17.64
CA ALA A 439 -39.08 -10.32 -18.22
C ALA A 439 -39.49 -8.87 -18.50
N SER A 440 -39.17 -8.34 -19.68
CA SER A 440 -39.37 -6.93 -20.09
C SER A 440 -38.79 -5.91 -19.11
N MET A 441 -37.59 -5.39 -19.42
CA MET A 441 -36.92 -4.27 -18.73
C MET A 441 -37.68 -2.91 -18.86
N GLN A 442 -38.96 -2.89 -18.47
CA GLN A 442 -39.75 -1.69 -18.15
C GLN A 442 -40.41 -1.75 -16.76
N ASP A 443 -40.26 -2.86 -16.02
CA ASP A 443 -40.69 -2.94 -14.63
C ASP A 443 -39.65 -2.32 -13.68
N LYS A 444 -39.75 -0.99 -13.58
CA LYS A 444 -39.22 -0.02 -12.60
C LYS A 444 -38.33 -0.60 -11.48
N ASN A 445 -37.04 -0.67 -11.78
CA ASN A 445 -35.97 -1.00 -10.84
C ASN A 445 -35.48 0.24 -10.08
N ALA A 446 -34.84 0.00 -8.95
CA ALA A 446 -34.02 1.01 -8.28
C ALA A 446 -32.62 1.00 -8.87
N GLU A 447 -32.08 2.18 -9.16
CA GLU A 447 -30.77 2.36 -9.79
C GLU A 447 -29.92 3.30 -8.94
N LEU A 448 -28.63 3.02 -8.82
CA LEU A 448 -27.69 3.89 -8.11
C LEU A 448 -26.40 4.02 -8.94
N PRO A 449 -26.06 5.22 -9.44
CA PRO A 449 -24.81 5.44 -10.15
C PRO A 449 -23.63 5.35 -9.19
N LEU A 450 -22.59 4.64 -9.60
CA LEU A 450 -21.38 4.35 -8.83
C LEU A 450 -20.12 4.73 -9.63
N VAL A 451 -19.02 4.93 -8.92
CA VAL A 451 -17.68 5.03 -9.50
C VAL A 451 -16.77 4.02 -8.81
N LEU A 452 -16.68 2.80 -9.34
CA LEU A 452 -15.90 1.71 -8.76
C LEU A 452 -14.48 1.74 -9.31
N SER A 453 -13.49 1.96 -8.45
CA SER A 453 -12.07 2.09 -8.82
C SER A 453 -11.82 3.05 -10.01
N GLY A 454 -12.58 4.15 -10.07
CA GLY A 454 -12.46 5.17 -11.13
C GLY A 454 -13.25 4.87 -12.41
N GLN A 455 -13.95 3.73 -12.50
CA GLN A 455 -14.83 3.40 -13.61
C GLN A 455 -16.29 3.67 -13.23
N LYS A 456 -17.04 4.28 -14.15
CA LYS A 456 -18.48 4.49 -13.96
C LYS A 456 -19.22 3.15 -14.04
N ALA A 457 -20.13 2.95 -13.10
CA ALA A 457 -20.97 1.78 -13.04
C ALA A 457 -22.37 2.15 -12.53
N MET A 458 -23.32 1.23 -12.65
CA MET A 458 -24.68 1.36 -12.16
C MET A 458 -25.05 0.13 -11.35
N LEU A 459 -25.49 0.34 -10.10
CA LEU A 459 -26.04 -0.70 -9.25
C LEU A 459 -27.56 -0.75 -9.43
N TYR A 460 -28.07 -1.93 -9.75
CA TYR A 460 -29.50 -2.19 -9.91
C TYR A 460 -30.00 -3.11 -8.81
N MET A 461 -31.21 -2.84 -8.32
CA MET A 461 -31.99 -3.77 -7.48
C MET A 461 -33.33 -4.10 -8.15
N GLY A 462 -33.56 -5.39 -8.39
CA GLY A 462 -34.75 -5.92 -9.06
C GLY A 462 -35.74 -6.66 -8.15
N ARG A 463 -36.95 -6.95 -8.68
CA ARG A 463 -38.08 -7.59 -7.96
C ARG A 463 -37.86 -9.08 -7.66
N ASN A 464 -38.45 -9.52 -6.53
CA ASN A 464 -38.61 -10.90 -6.07
C ASN A 464 -38.98 -11.88 -7.20
N ASN A 465 -38.14 -12.87 -7.41
CA ASN A 465 -38.54 -14.20 -7.89
C ASN A 465 -38.66 -15.12 -6.64
N PRO A 466 -39.12 -16.38 -6.70
CA PRO A 466 -39.26 -17.23 -5.50
C PRO A 466 -37.95 -17.47 -4.72
N ASN A 467 -36.83 -16.94 -5.22
CA ASN A 467 -35.48 -17.08 -4.68
C ASN A 467 -34.91 -15.74 -4.13
N GLY A 468 -35.74 -14.76 -3.79
CA GLY A 468 -35.32 -13.53 -3.08
C GLY A 468 -34.97 -12.32 -3.97
N MET A 469 -34.38 -11.30 -3.36
CA MET A 469 -33.95 -10.06 -4.01
C MET A 469 -32.64 -10.26 -4.78
N LYS A 470 -32.48 -9.58 -5.92
CA LYS A 470 -31.26 -9.65 -6.74
C LYS A 470 -30.67 -8.27 -6.97
N PHE A 471 -29.34 -8.23 -6.99
CA PHE A 471 -28.55 -7.03 -7.23
C PHE A 471 -27.57 -7.27 -8.37
N LEU A 472 -27.43 -6.27 -9.22
CA LEU A 472 -26.58 -6.31 -10.41
C LEU A 472 -25.72 -5.05 -10.48
N VAL A 473 -24.46 -5.21 -10.85
CA VAL A 473 -23.59 -4.08 -11.20
C VAL A 473 -23.34 -4.12 -12.70
N VAL A 474 -23.53 -2.99 -13.37
CA VAL A 474 -23.28 -2.83 -14.81
C VAL A 474 -22.24 -1.73 -14.98
N PHE A 475 -21.18 -1.99 -15.73
CA PHE A 475 -20.14 -0.99 -16.03
C PHE A 475 -20.49 -0.25 -17.33
N ASP A 476 -20.15 1.04 -17.39
CA ASP A 476 -20.33 1.83 -18.61
C ASP A 476 -19.51 1.23 -19.76
N GLY A 477 -20.18 0.87 -20.87
CA GLY A 477 -19.54 0.35 -22.08
C GLY A 477 -19.33 -1.17 -22.12
N GLU A 478 -19.74 -1.91 -21.09
CA GLU A 478 -19.73 -3.38 -21.09
C GLU A 478 -21.11 -3.92 -21.53
N GLU A 479 -21.15 -4.95 -22.39
CA GLU A 479 -22.40 -5.60 -22.85
C GLU A 479 -23.06 -6.49 -21.77
N ALA A 480 -22.52 -6.48 -20.54
CA ALA A 480 -22.62 -7.62 -19.65
C ALA A 480 -22.81 -7.18 -18.18
N ALA A 481 -23.93 -7.55 -17.55
CA ALA A 481 -24.25 -7.24 -16.16
C ALA A 481 -23.74 -8.31 -15.19
N VAL A 482 -23.21 -7.92 -14.03
CA VAL A 482 -22.71 -8.90 -13.06
C VAL A 482 -23.62 -9.04 -11.86
N SER A 483 -24.09 -10.28 -11.63
CA SER A 483 -24.84 -10.65 -10.44
C SER A 483 -23.91 -10.66 -9.23
N LEU A 484 -24.32 -9.95 -8.19
CA LEU A 484 -23.61 -9.96 -6.91
C LEU A 484 -23.94 -11.26 -6.16
N PRO A 485 -22.94 -12.08 -5.78
CA PRO A 485 -23.16 -13.21 -4.90
C PRO A 485 -23.38 -12.68 -3.47
N ILE A 486 -24.64 -12.55 -3.08
CA ILE A 486 -24.99 -12.05 -1.76
C ILE A 486 -25.07 -13.21 -0.80
N ASN A 487 -24.21 -13.18 0.22
CA ASN A 487 -24.31 -14.10 1.34
C ASN A 487 -25.20 -13.47 2.42
N GLU A 488 -26.28 -14.16 2.79
CA GLU A 488 -27.22 -13.75 3.84
C GLU A 488 -26.85 -14.33 5.23
N THR A 489 -25.84 -15.22 5.33
CA THR A 489 -25.72 -16.13 6.48
C THR A 489 -24.44 -16.05 7.33
N SER A 490 -23.49 -15.14 7.08
CA SER A 490 -22.23 -15.19 7.84
C SER A 490 -21.86 -13.91 8.60
N ASP A 491 -21.86 -14.01 9.93
CA ASP A 491 -21.15 -13.14 10.87
C ASP A 491 -19.63 -13.04 10.62
N TYR A 492 -19.05 -13.85 9.72
CA TYR A 492 -17.60 -13.90 9.52
C TYR A 492 -17.18 -14.17 8.06
N GLY A 493 -17.02 -13.09 7.30
CA GLY A 493 -15.86 -12.84 6.43
C GLY A 493 -15.32 -13.94 5.50
N LEU A 494 -16.09 -14.39 4.51
CA LEU A 494 -15.58 -14.80 3.20
C LEU A 494 -16.57 -14.35 2.11
N LEU A 495 -16.24 -13.25 1.43
CA LEU A 495 -16.98 -12.73 0.29
C LEU A 495 -16.50 -13.47 -0.97
N GLU A 496 -17.41 -13.91 -1.84
CA GLU A 496 -17.03 -14.43 -3.15
C GLU A 496 -16.56 -13.27 -4.04
N ASP A 497 -15.40 -13.44 -4.68
CA ASP A 497 -14.86 -12.48 -5.64
C ASP A 497 -15.57 -12.65 -6.99
N VAL A 498 -16.19 -11.59 -7.49
CA VAL A 498 -16.52 -11.51 -8.92
C VAL A 498 -15.54 -10.57 -9.61
N GLU A 499 -14.74 -11.13 -10.51
CA GLU A 499 -13.78 -10.37 -11.31
C GLU A 499 -14.44 -9.86 -12.60
N ILE A 500 -14.38 -8.54 -12.82
CA ILE A 500 -14.79 -7.87 -14.06
C ILE A 500 -13.59 -7.08 -14.57
N GLY A 501 -12.97 -7.58 -15.64
CA GLY A 501 -11.74 -7.00 -16.18
C GLY A 501 -10.59 -7.04 -15.16
N LYS A 502 -10.30 -5.91 -14.52
CA LYS A 502 -9.29 -5.76 -13.46
C LYS A 502 -9.88 -5.48 -12.07
N ILE A 503 -11.21 -5.37 -11.96
CA ILE A 503 -11.88 -5.02 -10.70
C ILE A 503 -12.46 -6.29 -10.09
N SER A 504 -12.05 -6.62 -8.86
CA SER A 504 -12.73 -7.60 -8.02
C SER A 504 -13.82 -6.91 -7.22
N ILE A 505 -15.04 -7.44 -7.26
CA ILE A 505 -16.19 -6.96 -6.50
C ILE A 505 -16.65 -8.04 -5.54
N GLN A 506 -16.91 -7.62 -4.31
CA GLN A 506 -17.42 -8.43 -3.21
C GLN A 506 -18.67 -7.74 -2.65
N ALA A 507 -19.72 -8.50 -2.33
CA ALA A 507 -20.93 -7.96 -1.73
C ALA A 507 -21.51 -8.87 -0.64
N MET A 508 -22.10 -8.28 0.39
CA MET A 508 -22.87 -9.01 1.41
C MET A 508 -24.09 -8.21 1.84
N THR A 509 -25.02 -8.91 2.50
CA THR A 509 -26.09 -8.28 3.26
C THR A 509 -25.90 -8.55 4.75
N THR A 510 -26.13 -7.55 5.57
CA THR A 510 -26.04 -7.67 7.03
C THR A 510 -26.91 -6.60 7.69
N ASP A 511 -27.60 -6.93 8.77
CA ASP A 511 -28.38 -5.97 9.56
C ASP A 511 -27.44 -5.30 10.59
N LEU A 512 -26.73 -4.27 10.15
CA LEU A 512 -25.71 -3.57 10.94
C LEU A 512 -26.33 -2.73 12.06
N ASN A 513 -27.62 -2.40 11.91
CA ASN A 513 -28.33 -1.50 12.80
C ASN A 513 -29.31 -2.22 13.74
N GLY A 514 -29.58 -3.51 13.51
CA GLY A 514 -30.48 -4.35 14.30
C GLY A 514 -31.95 -3.94 14.18
N ASP A 515 -32.32 -3.21 13.12
CA ASP A 515 -33.68 -2.71 12.86
C ASP A 515 -34.54 -3.71 12.06
N GLY A 516 -33.94 -4.85 11.68
CA GLY A 516 -34.58 -5.90 10.88
C GLY A 516 -34.54 -5.66 9.36
N ASN A 517 -33.87 -4.61 8.89
CA ASN A 517 -33.57 -4.36 7.47
C ASN A 517 -32.06 -4.45 7.23
N SER A 518 -31.64 -5.41 6.41
CA SER A 518 -30.22 -5.55 6.08
C SER A 518 -29.71 -4.39 5.21
N GLU A 519 -28.50 -3.92 5.47
CA GLU A 519 -27.70 -3.12 4.56
C GLU A 519 -26.93 -4.00 3.57
N ILE A 520 -26.60 -3.43 2.41
CA ILE A 520 -25.71 -4.05 1.42
C ILE A 520 -24.36 -3.38 1.52
N VAL A 521 -23.34 -4.18 1.74
CA VAL A 521 -21.95 -3.71 1.71
C VAL A 521 -21.32 -4.20 0.41
N ILE A 522 -20.80 -3.27 -0.39
CA ILE A 522 -20.08 -3.55 -1.63
C ILE A 522 -18.63 -3.10 -1.47
N VAL A 523 -17.69 -4.01 -1.64
CA VAL A 523 -16.26 -3.74 -1.69
C VAL A 523 -15.78 -3.99 -3.11
N ALA A 524 -15.19 -2.99 -3.75
CA ALA A 524 -14.59 -3.15 -5.07
C ALA A 524 -13.11 -2.75 -5.03
N SER A 525 -12.24 -3.53 -5.66
CA SER A 525 -10.80 -3.30 -5.66
C SER A 525 -10.19 -3.62 -7.01
N ASP A 526 -9.17 -2.87 -7.42
CA ASP A 526 -8.37 -3.19 -8.60
C ASP A 526 -7.37 -4.35 -8.37
N GLY A 527 -7.32 -4.90 -7.16
CA GLY A 527 -6.45 -6.01 -6.79
C GLY A 527 -4.98 -5.66 -6.62
N ILE A 528 -4.59 -4.38 -6.74
CA ILE A 528 -3.18 -3.94 -6.74
C ILE A 528 -2.92 -2.90 -5.65
N ILE A 529 -3.63 -1.75 -5.66
CA ILE A 529 -3.33 -0.62 -4.73
C ILE A 529 -4.54 0.28 -4.41
N LYS A 530 -5.67 0.15 -5.12
CA LYS A 530 -6.84 1.02 -4.93
C LYS A 530 -8.13 0.22 -4.88
N GLY A 531 -8.75 0.22 -3.70
CA GLY A 531 -10.12 -0.23 -3.50
C GLY A 531 -10.99 0.87 -2.95
N GLY A 532 -12.30 0.67 -3.08
CA GLY A 532 -13.32 1.44 -2.40
C GLY A 532 -14.27 0.53 -1.65
N VAL A 533 -14.81 1.07 -0.57
CA VAL A 533 -15.84 0.44 0.27
C VAL A 533 -17.06 1.32 0.16
N TRP A 534 -18.18 0.74 -0.26
CA TRP A 534 -19.47 1.39 -0.27
C TRP A 534 -20.44 0.63 0.62
N VAL A 535 -21.18 1.37 1.45
CA VAL A 535 -22.26 0.81 2.27
C VAL A 535 -23.56 1.49 1.87
N PHE A 536 -24.56 0.69 1.55
CA PHE A 536 -25.88 1.16 1.14
C PHE A 536 -26.94 0.55 2.07
N SER A 537 -27.77 1.40 2.67
CA SER A 537 -29.02 0.92 3.24
C SER A 537 -30.05 0.80 2.11
N TYR A 538 -30.95 -0.17 2.25
CA TYR A 538 -32.15 -0.22 1.42
C TYR A 538 -33.40 -0.32 2.29
N THR A 539 -34.40 0.49 2.00
CA THR A 539 -35.71 0.35 2.64
C THR A 539 -36.62 -0.51 1.77
N LYS A 540 -37.43 -1.40 2.38
CA LYS A 540 -38.56 -2.03 1.68
C LYS A 540 -39.63 -0.99 1.36
N ILE A 541 -39.43 -0.22 0.30
CA ILE A 541 -40.42 0.77 -0.16
C ILE A 541 -41.50 0.02 -0.93
N ARG A 542 -42.78 0.22 -0.55
CA ARG A 542 -43.95 -0.39 -1.22
C ARG A 542 -44.08 0.02 -2.69
N ASN A 543 -43.48 1.15 -3.08
CA ASN A 543 -43.50 1.67 -4.43
C ASN A 543 -42.11 2.24 -4.81
N LYS A 544 -41.25 1.38 -5.38
CA LYS A 544 -39.89 1.73 -5.85
C LYS A 544 -39.87 2.68 -7.06
N GLU A 545 -41.04 2.98 -7.64
CA GLU A 545 -41.21 3.82 -8.83
C GLU A 545 -41.17 5.32 -8.53
N LYS A 546 -41.31 5.71 -7.25
CA LYS A 546 -41.40 7.11 -6.82
C LYS A 546 -40.23 7.56 -5.96
N VAL A 547 -39.49 6.64 -5.35
CA VAL A 547 -38.40 6.91 -4.42
C VAL A 547 -37.33 5.86 -4.64
N ASN A 548 -36.08 6.29 -4.83
CA ASN A 548 -34.93 5.39 -4.87
C ASN A 548 -34.76 4.75 -3.48
N PRO A 549 -34.93 3.42 -3.35
CA PRO A 549 -34.76 2.74 -2.07
C PRO A 549 -33.31 2.67 -1.60
N PHE A 550 -32.32 2.98 -2.44
CA PHE A 550 -30.93 3.03 -2.03
C PHE A 550 -30.59 4.36 -1.36
N ARG A 551 -29.89 4.27 -0.23
CA ARG A 551 -29.20 5.41 0.39
C ARG A 551 -27.76 5.01 0.66
N GLN A 552 -26.81 5.78 0.12
CA GLN A 552 -25.39 5.59 0.45
C GLN A 552 -25.13 6.10 1.87
N GLU A 553 -24.69 5.20 2.73
CA GLU A 553 -24.41 5.47 4.14
C GLU A 553 -22.92 5.74 4.38
N LEU A 554 -22.03 5.13 3.59
CA LEU A 554 -20.58 5.30 3.69
C LEU A 554 -19.92 5.09 2.32
N PHE A 555 -18.91 5.91 2.02
CA PHE A 555 -17.93 5.65 0.98
C PHE A 555 -16.54 5.98 1.49
N GLU A 556 -15.60 5.04 1.36
CA GLU A 556 -14.20 5.24 1.71
C GLU A 556 -13.25 4.50 0.78
N GLN A 557 -12.02 5.00 0.66
CA GLN A 557 -10.96 4.29 -0.04
C GLN A 557 -10.27 3.28 0.88
N THR A 558 -9.89 2.13 0.32
CA THR A 558 -9.17 1.07 1.03
C THR A 558 -7.94 0.62 0.25
N GLN A 559 -6.90 0.20 0.97
CA GLN A 559 -5.69 -0.42 0.41
C GLN A 559 -5.51 -1.87 0.89
N GLY A 560 -6.52 -2.44 1.55
CA GLY A 560 -6.47 -3.78 2.12
C GLY A 560 -7.85 -4.39 2.37
N LYS A 561 -7.87 -5.53 3.07
CA LYS A 561 -9.12 -6.24 3.39
C LYS A 561 -9.92 -5.49 4.45
N VAL A 562 -11.17 -5.18 4.15
CA VAL A 562 -12.13 -4.60 5.08
C VAL A 562 -12.58 -5.65 6.09
N SER A 563 -12.69 -5.27 7.36
CA SER A 563 -13.29 -6.10 8.42
C SER A 563 -14.59 -5.47 8.88
N ILE A 564 -15.62 -6.30 9.05
CA ILE A 564 -16.92 -5.89 9.57
C ILE A 564 -17.22 -6.80 10.75
N VAL A 565 -17.47 -6.21 11.92
CA VAL A 565 -17.80 -6.94 13.15
C VAL A 565 -18.92 -6.16 13.85
N ASN A 566 -20.09 -6.77 13.98
CA ASN A 566 -21.31 -6.11 14.49
C ASN A 566 -21.58 -4.80 13.73
N ASN A 567 -21.76 -3.69 14.44
CA ASN A 567 -21.98 -2.34 13.90
C ASN A 567 -20.68 -1.57 13.58
N LYS A 568 -19.53 -2.26 13.50
CA LYS A 568 -18.22 -1.65 13.24
C LYS A 568 -17.65 -2.09 11.90
N ILE A 569 -17.16 -1.12 11.13
CA ILE A 569 -16.43 -1.32 9.88
C ILE A 569 -15.01 -0.80 10.05
N THR A 570 -14.01 -1.66 9.86
CA THR A 570 -12.58 -1.30 9.91
C THR A 570 -12.00 -1.32 8.50
N ILE A 571 -11.55 -0.16 8.03
CA ILE A 571 -11.08 0.08 6.66
C ILE A 571 -9.59 0.41 6.67
N PRO A 572 -8.71 -0.49 6.22
CA PRO A 572 -7.27 -0.23 6.19
C PRO A 572 -6.89 0.80 5.13
N TYR A 573 -6.00 1.72 5.50
CA TYR A 573 -5.42 2.72 4.60
C TYR A 573 -3.91 2.84 4.81
N GLY A 574 -3.17 3.19 3.76
CA GLY A 574 -1.71 3.32 3.82
C GLY A 574 -0.97 1.98 3.93
N SER A 575 0.36 2.05 3.90
CA SER A 575 1.26 0.88 3.89
C SER A 575 1.69 0.38 5.27
N GLN A 576 1.22 0.99 6.37
CA GLN A 576 1.69 0.73 7.74
C GLN A 576 0.63 0.22 8.72
N GLY A 577 -0.35 -0.55 8.27
CA GLY A 577 -1.37 -1.13 9.17
C GLY A 577 -2.27 -0.09 9.84
N LEU A 578 -2.36 1.12 9.26
CA LEU A 578 -3.32 2.13 9.67
C LEU A 578 -4.71 1.72 9.17
N TYR A 579 -5.73 2.07 9.94
CA TYR A 579 -7.11 1.77 9.61
C TYR A 579 -8.02 2.87 10.13
N ASN A 580 -9.09 3.15 9.39
CA ASN A 580 -10.20 3.96 9.87
C ASN A 580 -11.25 3.01 10.40
N GLU A 581 -11.73 3.25 11.62
CA GLU A 581 -12.92 2.56 12.12
C GLU A 581 -14.15 3.45 11.95
N TYR A 582 -15.26 2.86 11.53
CA TYR A 582 -16.54 3.52 11.44
C TYR A 582 -17.52 2.74 12.30
N LEU A 583 -18.10 3.41 13.28
CA LEU A 583 -19.16 2.87 14.12
C LEU A 583 -20.50 3.38 13.63
N TYR A 584 -21.44 2.47 13.41
CA TYR A 584 -22.82 2.86 13.13
C TYR A 584 -23.52 3.27 14.43
N THR A 585 -24.09 4.47 14.42
CA THR A 585 -24.77 5.04 15.60
C THR A 585 -26.28 4.81 15.55
N ALA A 586 -26.93 4.85 16.71
CA ALA A 586 -28.39 4.73 16.84
C ALA A 586 -29.19 5.78 16.04
N ASN A 587 -28.54 6.86 15.58
CA ASN A 587 -29.14 7.90 14.75
C ASN A 587 -29.06 7.62 13.25
N GLY A 588 -28.59 6.44 12.86
CA GLY A 588 -28.54 6.02 11.46
C GLY A 588 -27.40 6.64 10.65
N VAL A 589 -26.26 6.92 11.29
CA VAL A 589 -25.08 7.55 10.67
C VAL A 589 -23.81 6.81 11.11
N TYR A 590 -22.90 6.59 10.16
CA TYR A 590 -21.54 6.13 10.43
C TYR A 590 -20.68 7.28 10.94
N ILE A 591 -20.12 7.14 12.14
CA ILE A 591 -19.16 8.09 12.69
C ILE A 591 -17.77 7.46 12.65
N ARG A 592 -16.81 8.19 12.09
CA ARG A 592 -15.40 7.82 12.14
C ARG A 592 -14.92 7.82 13.59
N HIS A 593 -14.50 6.64 14.05
CA HIS A 593 -13.91 6.40 15.35
C HIS A 593 -12.42 6.18 15.12
N ASN A 594 -11.60 7.18 15.46
CA ASN A 594 -10.15 7.10 15.32
C ASN A 594 -9.53 6.22 16.40
#